data_AF-A0A7C3JN29-F1
#
_entry.id   AF-A0A7C3JN29-F1
#
_cell.length_a   1.000
_cell.length_b   1.000
_cell.length_c   1.000
_cell.angle_alpha   90.00
_cell.angle_beta   90.00
_cell.angle_gamma   90.00
#
_symmetry.space_group_name_H-M   'P 1'
#
loop_
_entity.id
_entity.type
_entity.pdbx_description
1 polymer ?
#
loop_
_entity_poly.entity_id
_entity_poly.type
_entity_poly.pdbx_seq_one_letter_code
_entity_poly.pdbx_strand_id
1 'polypeptide(L)'
;MAIISYCRRFLVSCTVLHAGVALCFWTWADNQARGASTEAPVKSAEVAVHAAADESSTLIESVQDGDALSPMAEMTGGGGERWFMVKTPSGNIGWIRAGEHSQSRKVDEHFRSLPRDTGTIGPVSSITESGAKALRSGAVSIPIRMYGNMVVVPVTFTNGNSSITGNLAVDTGASQTMLSKRIASGLRLFALDSQPRYGIGGQVRVDVSQVESVKVGAAEAKNMRVSIHDFSPDPRYEGLLGFDFLGRFQMSVDAAKQVMTLAPHQ
;
A
#
# COMPACT_ATOMS: atom_id res chain seq x y z
N MET A 1 58.69 41.69 6.30
CA MET A 1 57.72 41.50 5.22
C MET A 1 56.82 42.74 5.20
N ALA A 2 56.82 43.43 4.06
CA ALA A 2 56.23 44.73 3.71
C ALA A 2 54.72 44.90 4.08
N ILE A 3 54.05 46.07 4.17
CA ILE A 3 54.30 47.52 4.32
C ILE A 3 52.95 48.23 3.97
N ILE A 4 52.54 49.25 4.74
CA ILE A 4 51.71 50.44 4.33
C ILE A 4 50.23 50.29 3.92
N SER A 5 49.32 50.63 4.85
CA SER A 5 48.48 51.86 4.97
C SER A 5 48.03 52.73 3.75
N TYR A 6 46.88 53.41 3.95
CA TYR A 6 46.29 54.57 3.21
C TYR A 6 45.67 54.32 1.81
N CYS A 7 44.71 55.10 1.28
CA CYS A 7 43.65 56.03 1.71
C CYS A 7 43.09 56.70 0.42
N ARG A 8 41.92 57.36 0.52
CA ARG A 8 41.44 58.49 -0.30
C ARG A 8 40.83 58.29 -1.71
N ARG A 9 39.50 58.37 -1.69
CA ARG A 9 38.58 59.27 -2.44
C ARG A 9 39.22 60.51 -3.12
N PHE A 10 38.92 60.75 -4.40
CA PHE A 10 38.91 62.02 -5.18
C PHE A 10 38.18 61.69 -6.52
N LEU A 11 37.51 62.53 -7.31
CA LEU A 11 36.73 63.77 -7.16
C LEU A 11 36.02 64.00 -8.53
N VAL A 12 35.00 64.85 -8.51
CA VAL A 12 34.09 65.29 -9.60
C VAL A 12 34.79 66.09 -10.72
N SER A 13 34.35 65.95 -11.99
CA SER A 13 34.13 67.05 -12.97
C SER A 13 33.50 66.51 -14.28
N CYS A 14 32.27 66.86 -14.65
CA CYS A 14 31.84 68.02 -15.46
C CYS A 14 32.23 67.97 -16.94
N THR A 15 31.25 67.74 -17.84
CA THR A 15 31.20 68.41 -19.15
C THR A 15 29.78 68.37 -19.72
N VAL A 16 29.20 69.55 -19.95
CA VAL A 16 28.04 69.78 -20.82
C VAL A 16 28.56 70.47 -22.07
N LEU A 17 28.20 70.01 -23.26
CA LEU A 17 28.17 70.85 -24.47
C LEU A 17 27.19 70.28 -25.52
N HIS A 18 26.59 71.22 -26.25
CA HIS A 18 25.35 71.17 -27.03
C HIS A 18 25.43 70.55 -28.46
N ALA A 19 24.23 70.20 -28.95
CA ALA A 19 23.66 70.49 -30.29
C ALA A 19 23.44 69.30 -31.26
N GLY A 20 22.21 69.21 -31.81
CA GLY A 20 21.94 68.56 -33.10
C GLY A 20 20.68 67.69 -33.15
N VAL A 21 19.63 68.20 -33.80
CA VAL A 21 18.28 67.63 -33.94
C VAL A 21 18.23 66.41 -34.87
N ALA A 22 17.41 65.39 -34.53
CA ALA A 22 16.72 64.56 -35.52
C ALA A 22 15.35 64.10 -34.98
N LEU A 23 14.29 64.62 -35.61
CA LEU A 23 12.90 64.24 -35.43
C LEU A 23 12.64 62.81 -35.93
N CYS A 24 11.82 62.05 -35.19
CA CYS A 24 10.84 61.12 -35.77
C CYS A 24 9.76 60.79 -34.72
N PHE A 25 8.52 61.20 -35.00
CA PHE A 25 7.31 60.74 -34.33
C PHE A 25 7.02 59.29 -34.73
N TRP A 26 6.46 58.46 -33.83
CA TRP A 26 5.24 57.67 -34.02
C TRP A 26 4.83 57.03 -32.67
N THR A 27 3.54 57.16 -32.37
CA THR A 27 2.79 56.68 -31.20
C THR A 27 2.61 55.16 -31.22
N TRP A 28 2.60 54.49 -30.05
CA TRP A 28 1.88 53.23 -29.89
C TRP A 28 1.29 53.07 -28.48
N ALA A 29 0.11 52.47 -28.46
CA ALA A 29 -0.97 52.65 -27.50
C ALA A 29 -0.85 51.80 -26.22
N ASP A 30 -1.46 52.32 -25.14
CA ASP A 30 -1.87 51.54 -23.97
C ASP A 30 -2.67 50.31 -24.39
N ASN A 31 -2.26 49.13 -23.93
CA ASN A 31 -3.10 47.94 -23.98
C ASN A 31 -3.30 47.40 -22.57
N GLN A 32 -4.51 47.59 -22.07
CA GLN A 32 -5.00 47.07 -20.80
C GLN A 32 -4.92 45.54 -20.82
N ALA A 33 -4.19 44.97 -19.86
CA ALA A 33 -4.21 43.55 -19.56
C ALA A 33 -5.61 43.15 -19.04
N ARG A 34 -6.47 42.67 -19.93
CA ARG A 34 -7.64 41.88 -19.56
C ARG A 34 -7.14 40.56 -19.00
N GLY A 35 -7.59 40.23 -17.78
CA GLY A 35 -7.40 38.93 -17.17
C GLY A 35 -7.93 37.83 -18.09
N ALA A 36 -7.00 37.08 -18.67
CA ALA A 36 -7.26 35.72 -19.10
C ALA A 36 -7.07 34.86 -17.87
N SER A 37 -8.18 34.46 -17.27
CA SER A 37 -8.24 33.34 -16.34
C SER A 37 -7.57 32.15 -17.03
N THR A 38 -6.33 31.85 -16.65
CA THR A 38 -5.72 30.56 -16.93
C THR A 38 -6.53 29.53 -16.17
N GLU A 39 -7.54 28.96 -16.83
CA GLU A 39 -7.99 27.61 -16.50
C GLU A 39 -6.75 26.74 -16.50
N ALA A 40 -6.35 26.32 -15.31
CA ALA A 40 -5.31 25.34 -15.12
C ALA A 40 -5.68 24.12 -15.98
N PRO A 41 -4.75 23.56 -16.75
CA PRO A 41 -5.04 22.35 -17.50
C PRO A 41 -5.49 21.28 -16.51
N VAL A 42 -6.66 20.70 -16.78
CA VAL A 42 -7.20 19.54 -16.06
C VAL A 42 -6.07 18.55 -15.87
N LYS A 43 -5.65 18.36 -14.61
CA LYS A 43 -4.62 17.37 -14.26
C LYS A 43 -5.08 16.04 -14.83
N SER A 44 -4.24 15.50 -15.71
CA SER A 44 -4.43 14.22 -16.37
C SER A 44 -4.93 13.18 -15.36
N ALA A 45 -5.92 12.40 -15.80
CA ALA A 45 -6.61 11.39 -15.02
C ALA A 45 -5.68 10.21 -14.69
N GLU A 46 -4.78 10.43 -13.73
CA GLU A 46 -3.85 9.42 -13.23
C GLU A 46 -4.25 8.99 -11.82
N VAL A 47 -4.21 7.67 -11.57
CA VAL A 47 -4.45 7.08 -10.26
C VAL A 47 -3.12 6.82 -9.58
N ALA A 48 -2.92 7.45 -8.42
CA ALA A 48 -1.76 7.25 -7.58
C ALA A 48 -1.81 5.87 -6.89
N VAL A 49 -0.77 5.06 -7.09
CA VAL A 49 -0.57 3.75 -6.48
C VAL A 49 0.42 3.90 -5.32
N HIS A 50 -0.04 3.67 -4.10
CA HIS A 50 0.69 3.90 -2.86
C HIS A 50 1.24 2.61 -2.24
N ALA A 51 2.33 2.72 -1.48
CA ALA A 51 2.96 1.60 -0.77
C ALA A 51 2.13 1.08 0.42
N ALA A 52 1.29 1.93 1.01
CA ALA A 52 0.33 1.56 2.03
C ALA A 52 -1.04 2.19 1.73
N ALA A 53 -2.08 1.72 2.41
CA ALA A 53 -3.43 2.29 2.34
C ALA A 53 -3.52 3.62 3.12
N ASP A 54 -2.67 4.57 2.74
CA ASP A 54 -2.46 5.90 3.32
C ASP A 54 -1.93 6.82 2.21
N GLU A 55 -2.60 7.94 1.96
CA GLU A 55 -2.21 8.93 0.93
C GLU A 55 -0.83 9.56 1.22
N SER A 56 -0.41 9.57 2.50
CA SER A 56 0.89 10.08 2.91
C SER A 56 2.03 9.07 2.70
N SER A 57 1.70 7.83 2.32
CA SER A 57 2.71 6.80 2.05
C SER A 57 3.35 6.96 0.68
N THR A 58 4.55 6.36 0.53
CA THR A 58 5.36 6.44 -0.69
C THR A 58 4.56 6.10 -1.94
N LEU A 59 4.62 6.98 -2.93
CA LEU A 59 4.07 6.74 -4.26
C LEU A 59 4.94 5.71 -5.00
N ILE A 60 4.34 4.59 -5.39
CA ILE A 60 5.00 3.56 -6.21
C ILE A 60 4.96 3.97 -7.68
N GLU A 61 3.77 4.33 -8.19
CA GLU A 61 3.52 4.60 -9.60
C GLU A 61 2.26 5.45 -9.77
N SER A 62 2.18 6.21 -10.86
CA SER A 62 0.95 6.85 -11.32
C SER A 62 0.48 6.11 -12.58
N VAL A 63 -0.73 5.54 -12.53
CA VAL A 63 -1.30 4.75 -13.64
C VAL A 63 -2.33 5.60 -14.39
N GLN A 64 -2.30 5.59 -15.72
CA GLN A 64 -3.23 6.41 -16.51
C GLN A 64 -4.63 5.80 -16.58
N ASP A 65 -5.65 6.65 -16.68
CA ASP A 65 -7.04 6.22 -16.87
C ASP A 65 -7.21 5.45 -18.20
N GLY A 66 -7.26 4.12 -18.08
CA GLY A 66 -7.41 3.20 -19.22
C GLY A 66 -6.68 1.89 -19.01
N ASP A 67 -5.60 1.93 -18.24
CA ASP A 67 -4.80 0.75 -17.90
C ASP A 67 -5.59 -0.23 -17.03
N ALA A 68 -5.52 -1.51 -17.38
CA ALA A 68 -6.24 -2.55 -16.67
C ALA A 68 -5.56 -2.88 -15.34
N LEU A 69 -6.11 -2.36 -14.24
CA LEU A 69 -5.72 -2.74 -12.89
C LEU A 69 -6.39 -4.06 -12.52
N SER A 70 -5.61 -5.00 -12.00
CA SER A 70 -6.18 -6.24 -11.45
C SER A 70 -6.51 -6.02 -9.97
N PRO A 71 -7.79 -6.01 -9.56
CA PRO A 71 -8.17 -5.85 -8.16
C PRO A 71 -7.72 -7.07 -7.34
N MET A 72 -7.15 -6.82 -6.17
CA MET A 72 -6.59 -7.87 -5.31
C MET A 72 -7.16 -7.84 -3.90
N ALA A 73 -7.29 -6.64 -3.32
CA ALA A 73 -7.93 -6.49 -2.02
C ALA A 73 -8.67 -5.17 -1.87
N GLU A 74 -9.58 -5.13 -0.91
CA GLU A 74 -10.22 -3.91 -0.43
C GLU A 74 -9.96 -3.74 1.07
N MET A 75 -9.72 -2.51 1.52
CA MET A 75 -9.69 -2.16 2.92
C MET A 75 -10.61 -0.97 3.17
N THR A 76 -11.47 -1.08 4.18
CA THR A 76 -12.22 0.06 4.72
C THR A 76 -11.61 0.47 6.06
N GLY A 77 -11.02 1.66 6.09
CA GLY A 77 -10.45 2.25 7.31
C GLY A 77 -11.53 2.71 8.28
N GLY A 78 -11.16 2.96 9.54
CA GLY A 78 -12.10 3.33 10.62
C GLY A 78 -12.91 4.61 10.37
N GLY A 79 -12.43 5.51 9.50
CA GLY A 79 -13.13 6.72 9.06
C GLY A 79 -14.07 6.52 7.85
N GLY A 80 -14.26 5.29 7.36
CA GLY A 80 -15.05 4.98 6.15
C GLY A 80 -14.27 5.15 4.84
N GLU A 81 -13.01 5.57 4.92
CA GLU A 81 -12.05 5.63 3.80
C GLU A 81 -11.88 4.24 3.18
N ARG A 82 -12.09 4.12 1.87
CA ARG A 82 -11.94 2.85 1.14
C ARG A 82 -10.68 2.88 0.28
N TRP A 83 -9.95 1.79 0.34
CA TRP A 83 -8.70 1.57 -0.38
C TRP A 83 -8.76 0.26 -1.11
N PHE A 84 -8.20 0.23 -2.31
CA PHE A 84 -8.10 -0.98 -3.11
C PHE A 84 -6.66 -1.30 -3.40
N MET A 85 -6.24 -2.51 -3.08
CA MET A 85 -4.99 -3.04 -3.56
C MET A 85 -5.17 -3.55 -4.98
N VAL A 86 -4.28 -3.14 -5.86
CA VAL A 86 -4.29 -3.49 -7.28
C VAL A 86 -2.92 -3.96 -7.73
N LYS A 87 -2.90 -4.85 -8.72
CA LYS A 87 -1.71 -5.11 -9.52
C LYS A 87 -1.77 -4.27 -10.80
N THR A 88 -0.71 -3.51 -11.05
CA THR A 88 -0.56 -2.69 -12.25
C THR A 88 -0.11 -3.54 -13.45
N PRO A 89 -0.26 -3.06 -14.70
CA PRO A 89 0.26 -3.73 -15.88
C PRO A 89 1.79 -3.94 -15.86
N SER A 90 2.51 -3.04 -15.20
CA SER A 90 3.97 -3.13 -14.94
C SER A 90 4.33 -4.24 -13.95
N GLY A 91 3.34 -4.87 -13.30
CA GLY A 91 3.52 -5.95 -12.34
C GLY A 91 3.71 -5.49 -10.90
N ASN A 92 3.72 -4.18 -10.65
CA ASN A 92 3.77 -3.60 -9.31
C ASN A 92 2.45 -3.86 -8.57
N ILE A 93 2.52 -3.94 -7.24
CA ILE A 93 1.35 -4.10 -6.36
C ILE A 93 1.33 -2.90 -5.43
N GLY A 94 0.17 -2.23 -5.32
CA GLY A 94 0.01 -1.12 -4.39
C GLY A 94 -1.45 -0.72 -4.18
N TRP A 95 -1.66 0.31 -3.36
CA TRP A 95 -2.96 0.75 -2.90
C TRP A 95 -3.43 2.00 -3.64
N ILE A 96 -4.64 1.97 -4.18
CA ILE A 96 -5.33 3.13 -4.76
C ILE A 96 -6.50 3.52 -3.85
N ARG A 97 -6.75 4.82 -3.70
CA ARG A 97 -7.91 5.29 -2.95
C ARG A 97 -9.18 5.13 -3.77
N ALA A 98 -10.27 4.75 -3.12
CA ALA A 98 -11.60 4.82 -3.71
C ALA A 98 -11.93 6.29 -4.02
N GLY A 99 -12.44 6.58 -5.21
CA GLY A 99 -12.66 7.96 -5.63
C GLY A 99 -13.19 8.09 -7.05
N GLU A 100 -13.12 9.31 -7.59
CA GLU A 100 -13.73 9.67 -8.87
C GLU A 100 -12.95 9.28 -10.12
N HIS A 101 -11.82 8.60 -9.97
CA HIS A 101 -11.08 8.07 -11.10
C HIS A 101 -11.81 6.87 -11.70
N SER A 102 -11.84 6.77 -13.03
CA SER A 102 -12.58 5.71 -13.73
C SER A 102 -12.08 4.31 -13.34
N GLN A 103 -10.78 4.16 -13.06
CA GLN A 103 -10.20 2.91 -12.60
C GLN A 103 -10.57 2.56 -11.15
N SER A 104 -10.53 3.53 -10.22
CA SER A 104 -11.01 3.32 -8.85
C SER A 104 -12.49 2.92 -8.80
N ARG A 105 -13.33 3.47 -9.68
CA ARG A 105 -14.75 3.08 -9.79
C ARG A 105 -14.93 1.64 -10.30
N LYS A 106 -14.17 1.22 -11.31
CA LYS A 106 -14.21 -0.17 -11.81
C LYS A 106 -13.79 -1.18 -10.75
N VAL A 107 -12.75 -0.86 -9.98
CA VAL A 107 -12.27 -1.70 -8.88
C VAL A 107 -13.31 -1.74 -7.76
N ASP A 108 -13.93 -0.61 -7.43
CA ASP A 108 -15.04 -0.56 -6.47
C ASP A 108 -16.24 -1.41 -6.91
N GLU A 109 -16.68 -1.28 -8.16
CA GLU A 109 -17.75 -2.10 -8.74
C GLU A 109 -17.44 -3.60 -8.68
N HIS A 110 -16.19 -3.98 -8.95
CA HIS A 110 -15.74 -5.37 -8.81
C HIS A 110 -16.00 -5.89 -7.38
N PHE A 111 -15.54 -5.18 -6.35
CA PHE A 111 -15.75 -5.62 -4.97
C PHE A 111 -17.19 -5.50 -4.46
N ARG A 112 -18.00 -4.57 -5.00
CA ARG A 112 -19.44 -4.50 -4.69
C ARG A 112 -20.24 -5.66 -5.27
N SER A 113 -19.79 -6.23 -6.38
CA SER A 113 -20.45 -7.39 -7.01
C SER A 113 -20.27 -8.69 -6.23
N LEU A 114 -19.32 -8.74 -5.28
CA LEU A 114 -19.06 -9.91 -4.45
C LEU A 114 -20.08 -10.03 -3.30
N PRO A 115 -20.51 -11.26 -2.93
CA PRO A 115 -21.37 -11.48 -1.78
C PRO A 115 -20.73 -10.92 -0.49
N ARG A 116 -21.36 -9.93 0.14
CA ARG A 116 -20.96 -9.41 1.46
C ARG A 116 -21.86 -10.02 2.53
N ASP A 117 -21.34 -10.94 3.33
CA ASP A 117 -22.04 -11.43 4.51
C ASP A 117 -22.18 -10.28 5.53
N THR A 118 -23.32 -9.61 5.48
CA THR A 118 -23.77 -8.60 6.44
C THR A 118 -24.59 -9.27 7.53
N GLY A 119 -23.99 -10.27 8.19
CA GLY A 119 -24.57 -10.87 9.39
C GLY A 119 -24.25 -10.00 10.60
N THR A 120 -25.22 -9.21 11.06
CA THR A 120 -25.18 -8.55 12.38
C THR A 120 -25.11 -9.63 13.47
N ILE A 121 -23.95 -9.81 14.10
CA ILE A 121 -23.82 -10.71 15.26
C ILE A 121 -23.97 -9.87 16.53
N GLY A 122 -25.20 -9.80 17.05
CA GLY A 122 -25.44 -9.54 18.46
C GLY A 122 -25.08 -10.78 19.30
N PRO A 123 -24.94 -10.66 20.63
CA PRO A 123 -24.66 -11.82 21.46
C PRO A 123 -25.96 -12.62 21.61
N VAL A 124 -25.94 -13.94 21.43
CA VAL A 124 -26.57 -14.94 22.31
C VAL A 124 -26.56 -16.33 21.65
N SER A 125 -26.25 -17.26 22.54
CA SER A 125 -26.54 -18.70 22.60
C SER A 125 -27.60 -19.29 21.65
N SER A 126 -27.43 -20.60 21.47
CA SER A 126 -28.40 -21.60 21.00
C SER A 126 -28.82 -21.51 19.52
N ILE A 127 -28.12 -22.34 18.74
CA ILE A 127 -28.56 -23.01 17.51
C ILE A 127 -30.02 -23.46 17.54
N THR A 128 -30.82 -23.02 16.57
CA THR A 128 -31.80 -23.87 15.87
C THR A 128 -31.93 -23.38 14.43
N GLU A 129 -31.95 -24.32 13.50
CA GLU A 129 -31.89 -24.17 12.05
C GLU A 129 -32.94 -23.22 11.46
N SER A 130 -32.50 -22.31 10.59
CA SER A 130 -33.21 -21.96 9.36
C SER A 130 -32.30 -21.14 8.46
N GLY A 131 -31.92 -21.70 7.31
CA GLY A 131 -31.18 -20.95 6.30
C GLY A 131 -30.22 -21.78 5.45
N ALA A 132 -30.74 -22.73 4.68
CA ALA A 132 -30.02 -23.43 3.62
C ALA A 132 -29.63 -22.52 2.43
N LYS A 133 -29.01 -21.36 2.70
CA LYS A 133 -28.52 -20.38 1.72
C LYS A 133 -27.26 -19.63 2.17
N ALA A 134 -26.38 -20.27 2.95
CA ALA A 134 -25.08 -19.72 3.36
C ALA A 134 -23.89 -20.66 3.08
N LEU A 135 -24.06 -21.61 2.15
CA LEU A 135 -23.01 -22.55 1.74
C LEU A 135 -22.70 -22.44 0.24
N ARG A 136 -22.54 -21.21 -0.27
CA ARG A 136 -22.20 -20.99 -1.69
C ARG A 136 -21.01 -20.06 -1.96
N SER A 137 -20.46 -19.35 -0.98
CA SER A 137 -19.44 -18.34 -1.30
C SER A 137 -17.99 -18.83 -1.25
N GLY A 138 -17.68 -19.97 -0.62
CA GLY A 138 -16.28 -20.38 -0.39
C GLY A 138 -15.44 -19.36 0.40
N ALA A 139 -16.05 -18.26 0.85
CA ALA A 139 -15.40 -17.17 1.54
C ALA A 139 -15.23 -17.49 3.03
N VAL A 140 -14.10 -17.07 3.57
CA VAL A 140 -13.70 -17.34 4.95
C VAL A 140 -13.58 -16.01 5.68
N SER A 141 -14.40 -15.80 6.71
CA SER A 141 -14.27 -14.66 7.61
C SER A 141 -13.34 -14.99 8.78
N ILE A 142 -12.36 -14.13 9.00
CA ILE A 142 -11.28 -14.27 9.98
C ILE A 142 -11.32 -13.04 10.91
N PRO A 143 -11.45 -13.22 12.23
CA PRO A 143 -11.31 -12.11 13.16
C PRO A 143 -9.87 -11.59 13.13
N ILE A 144 -9.71 -10.26 13.13
CA ILE A 144 -8.41 -9.59 13.11
C ILE A 144 -8.19 -8.79 14.39
N ARG A 145 -6.93 -8.50 14.67
CA ARG A 145 -6.54 -7.47 15.65
C ARG A 145 -5.93 -6.30 14.91
N MET A 146 -6.25 -5.10 15.38
CA MET A 146 -5.63 -3.86 14.90
C MET A 146 -4.63 -3.38 15.95
N TYR A 147 -3.38 -3.20 15.55
CA TYR A 147 -2.36 -2.51 16.35
C TYR A 147 -1.87 -1.30 15.56
N GLY A 148 -2.42 -0.12 15.85
CA GLY A 148 -2.27 1.04 14.98
C GLY A 148 -2.92 0.77 13.61
N ASN A 149 -2.16 0.95 12.53
CA ASN A 149 -2.58 0.63 11.17
C ASN A 149 -2.27 -0.83 10.76
N MET A 150 -1.63 -1.62 11.62
CA MET A 150 -1.27 -3.00 11.31
C MET A 150 -2.44 -3.95 11.56
N VAL A 151 -2.86 -4.66 10.52
CA VAL A 151 -3.80 -5.78 10.61
C VAL A 151 -3.02 -7.03 11.01
N VAL A 152 -3.45 -7.70 12.07
CA VAL A 152 -2.82 -8.92 12.58
C VAL A 152 -3.83 -10.06 12.63
N VAL A 153 -3.43 -11.22 12.12
CA VAL A 153 -4.28 -12.42 12.04
C VAL A 153 -3.58 -13.63 12.67
N PRO A 154 -4.34 -14.52 13.34
CA PRO A 154 -3.82 -15.80 13.78
C PRO A 154 -3.62 -16.71 12.57
N VAL A 155 -2.43 -17.31 12.45
CA VAL A 155 -2.07 -18.24 11.38
C VAL A 155 -1.53 -19.51 11.99
N THR A 156 -2.10 -20.65 11.63
CA THR A 156 -1.66 -21.97 12.06
C THR A 156 -0.77 -22.59 11.00
N PHE A 157 0.43 -23.00 11.42
CA PHE A 157 1.42 -23.68 10.60
C PHE A 157 1.53 -25.13 11.03
N THR A 158 1.68 -26.06 10.08
CA THR A 158 1.90 -27.48 10.37
C THR A 158 3.10 -27.99 9.59
N ASN A 159 3.94 -28.78 10.26
CA ASN A 159 5.08 -29.47 9.68
C ASN A 159 5.32 -30.80 10.42
N GLY A 160 5.09 -31.92 9.75
CA GLY A 160 5.07 -33.24 10.35
C GLY A 160 4.06 -33.30 11.52
N ASN A 161 4.52 -33.77 12.68
CA ASN A 161 3.69 -33.87 13.88
C ASN A 161 3.61 -32.55 14.69
N SER A 162 4.20 -31.45 14.20
CA SER A 162 4.25 -30.17 14.92
C SER A 162 3.24 -29.19 14.32
N SER A 163 2.48 -28.51 15.18
CA SER A 163 1.55 -27.46 14.78
C SER A 163 1.69 -26.26 15.71
N ILE A 164 1.82 -25.06 15.15
CA ILE A 164 1.99 -23.81 15.89
C ILE A 164 1.09 -22.74 15.30
N THR A 165 0.36 -22.03 16.17
CA THR A 165 -0.35 -20.80 15.79
C THR A 165 0.48 -19.59 16.21
N GLY A 166 0.67 -18.66 15.28
CA GLY A 166 1.36 -17.39 15.50
C GLY A 166 0.53 -16.20 15.03
N ASN A 167 0.81 -15.02 15.57
CA ASN A 167 0.18 -13.77 15.15
C ASN A 167 1.01 -13.12 14.04
N LEU A 168 0.49 -13.11 12.81
CA LEU A 168 1.19 -12.52 11.67
C LEU A 168 0.56 -11.19 11.29
N ALA A 169 1.39 -10.20 10.98
CA ALA A 169 0.94 -8.97 10.33
C ALA A 169 0.60 -9.28 8.87
N VAL A 170 -0.53 -8.79 8.37
CA VAL A 170 -0.91 -8.90 6.97
C VAL A 170 -0.06 -7.91 6.18
N ASP A 171 0.82 -8.42 5.31
CA ASP A 171 1.75 -7.60 4.52
C ASP A 171 1.67 -8.01 3.06
N THR A 172 0.94 -7.22 2.28
CA THR A 172 0.76 -7.47 0.85
C THR A 172 1.97 -7.06 0.01
N GLY A 173 2.90 -6.27 0.57
CA GLY A 173 4.18 -5.93 -0.06
C GLY A 173 5.25 -7.01 0.15
N ALA A 174 5.08 -7.89 1.14
CA ALA A 174 5.94 -9.05 1.32
C ALA A 174 5.60 -10.14 0.30
N SER A 175 6.42 -10.28 -0.75
CA SER A 175 6.25 -11.38 -1.72
C SER A 175 6.25 -12.81 -1.12
N GLN A 176 6.82 -13.02 0.06
CA GLN A 176 6.89 -14.31 0.73
C GLN A 176 6.48 -14.18 2.19
N THR A 177 5.74 -15.16 2.69
CA THR A 177 5.37 -15.28 4.10
C THR A 177 6.64 -15.48 4.95
N MET A 178 6.72 -14.74 6.06
CA MET A 178 7.87 -14.70 6.96
C MET A 178 7.48 -15.20 8.35
N LEU A 179 8.30 -16.07 8.94
CA LEU A 179 8.13 -16.60 10.29
C LEU A 179 9.24 -16.11 11.21
N SER A 180 8.91 -15.82 12.46
CA SER A 180 9.90 -15.66 13.52
C SER A 180 10.68 -16.95 13.73
N LYS A 181 11.90 -16.82 14.27
CA LYS A 181 12.74 -17.97 14.62
C LYS A 181 12.07 -18.87 15.65
N ARG A 182 11.25 -18.30 16.55
CA ARG A 182 10.45 -19.04 17.53
C ARG A 182 9.51 -20.04 16.86
N ILE A 183 8.72 -19.58 15.88
CA ILE A 183 7.78 -20.44 15.15
C ILE A 183 8.56 -21.50 14.36
N ALA A 184 9.60 -21.09 13.63
CA ALA A 184 10.40 -22.01 12.83
C ALA A 184 11.05 -23.12 13.69
N SER A 185 11.62 -22.76 14.84
CA SER A 185 12.21 -23.71 15.78
C SER A 185 11.17 -24.68 16.35
N GLY A 186 10.00 -24.19 16.75
CA GLY A 186 8.94 -25.04 17.29
C GLY A 186 8.32 -25.99 16.25
N LEU A 187 8.35 -25.61 14.97
CA LEU A 187 7.97 -26.48 13.83
C LEU A 187 9.11 -27.39 13.36
N ARG A 188 10.30 -27.26 13.94
CA ARG A 188 11.52 -28.00 13.55
C ARG A 188 11.87 -27.80 12.07
N LEU A 189 11.71 -26.58 11.58
CA LEU A 189 12.09 -26.22 10.22
C LEU A 189 13.61 -26.14 10.10
N PHE A 190 14.15 -26.73 9.03
CA PHE A 190 15.55 -26.59 8.65
C PHE A 190 15.65 -25.64 7.46
N ALA A 191 16.64 -24.76 7.47
CA ALA A 191 16.92 -23.90 6.33
C ALA A 191 17.30 -24.78 5.12
N LEU A 192 16.58 -24.59 4.02
CA LEU A 192 16.85 -25.23 2.74
C LEU A 192 17.86 -24.41 1.93
N ASP A 193 17.77 -23.08 2.05
CA ASP A 193 18.72 -22.14 1.49
C ASP A 193 18.74 -20.83 2.31
N SER A 194 19.61 -19.90 1.91
CA SER A 194 19.71 -18.56 2.49
C SER A 194 19.82 -17.55 1.35
N GLN A 195 18.92 -16.56 1.31
CA GLN A 195 18.79 -15.64 0.19
C GLN A 195 18.77 -14.18 0.68
N PRO A 196 19.32 -13.23 -0.12
CA PRO A 196 19.12 -11.81 0.14
C PRO A 196 17.65 -11.44 -0.08
N ARG A 197 17.11 -10.65 0.84
CA ARG A 197 15.78 -10.08 0.79
C ARG A 197 15.87 -8.56 0.91
N TYR A 198 15.08 -7.87 0.10
CA TYR A 198 15.01 -6.41 0.09
C TYR A 198 13.72 -5.96 0.76
N GLY A 199 13.83 -4.91 1.58
CA GLY A 199 12.71 -4.20 2.17
C GLY A 199 13.08 -2.76 2.48
N ILE A 200 12.21 -2.06 3.20
CA ILE A 200 12.41 -0.63 3.54
C ILE A 200 13.70 -0.42 4.36
N GLY A 201 14.07 -1.38 5.20
CA GLY A 201 15.31 -1.36 5.98
C GLY A 201 16.58 -1.72 5.21
N GLY A 202 16.50 -1.92 3.89
CA GLY A 202 17.62 -2.35 3.04
C GLY A 202 17.64 -3.86 2.81
N GLN A 203 18.84 -4.37 2.47
CA GLN A 203 19.04 -5.79 2.18
C GLN A 203 19.37 -6.56 3.45
N VAL A 204 18.67 -7.67 3.68
CA VAL A 204 18.94 -8.61 4.77
C VAL A 204 19.04 -10.03 4.21
N ARG A 205 19.91 -10.87 4.77
CA ARG A 205 19.92 -12.29 4.43
C ARG A 205 18.92 -13.03 5.32
N VAL A 206 18.04 -13.81 4.71
CA VAL A 206 17.04 -14.62 5.40
C VAL A 206 17.22 -16.08 5.03
N ASP A 207 17.00 -16.95 6.01
CA ASP A 207 16.94 -18.38 5.75
C ASP A 207 15.56 -18.69 5.17
N VAL A 208 15.51 -19.60 4.20
CA VAL A 208 14.26 -20.05 3.59
C VAL A 208 14.05 -21.51 3.93
N SER A 209 12.84 -21.85 4.32
CA SER A 209 12.42 -23.22 4.55
C SER A 209 11.09 -23.50 3.84
N GLN A 210 10.55 -24.70 4.04
CA GLN A 210 9.26 -25.10 3.52
C GLN A 210 8.39 -25.62 4.66
N VAL A 211 7.14 -25.20 4.68
CA VAL A 211 6.12 -25.66 5.62
C VAL A 211 5.05 -26.45 4.86
N GLU A 212 4.57 -27.53 5.46
CA GLU A 212 3.60 -28.42 4.82
C GLU A 212 2.23 -27.76 4.69
N SER A 213 1.81 -26.97 5.68
CA SER A 213 0.53 -26.27 5.66
C SER A 213 0.59 -24.92 6.38
N VAL A 214 -0.04 -23.91 5.77
CA VAL A 214 -0.33 -22.58 6.30
C VAL A 214 -1.84 -22.40 6.28
N LYS A 215 -2.44 -22.14 7.44
CA LYS A 215 -3.89 -22.03 7.60
C LYS A 215 -4.29 -20.71 8.27
N VAL A 216 -5.22 -19.99 7.64
CA VAL A 216 -5.80 -18.74 8.13
C VAL A 216 -7.32 -18.91 8.16
N GLY A 217 -7.89 -19.06 9.36
CA GLY A 217 -9.28 -19.49 9.48
C GLY A 217 -9.49 -20.86 8.81
N ALA A 218 -10.44 -20.97 7.88
CA ALA A 218 -10.65 -22.17 7.07
C ALA A 218 -9.84 -22.21 5.77
N ALA A 219 -9.16 -21.12 5.39
CA ALA A 219 -8.33 -21.06 4.19
C ALA A 219 -6.98 -21.75 4.45
N GLU A 220 -6.56 -22.64 3.54
CA GLU A 220 -5.33 -23.41 3.67
C GLU A 220 -4.50 -23.36 2.38
N ALA A 221 -3.20 -23.17 2.53
CA ALA A 221 -2.21 -23.35 1.47
C ALA A 221 -1.17 -24.38 1.91
N LYS A 222 -0.85 -25.31 1.03
CA LYS A 222 0.09 -26.41 1.30
C LYS A 222 1.43 -26.18 0.63
N ASN A 223 2.47 -26.80 1.19
CA ASN A 223 3.82 -26.84 0.63
C ASN A 223 4.39 -25.43 0.31
N MET A 224 4.24 -24.51 1.24
CA MET A 224 4.69 -23.13 1.05
C MET A 224 6.15 -22.96 1.45
N ARG A 225 6.92 -22.26 0.63
CA ARG A 225 8.23 -21.74 1.06
C ARG A 225 8.02 -20.54 1.99
N VAL A 226 8.74 -20.48 3.09
CA VAL A 226 8.67 -19.38 4.06
C VAL A 226 10.07 -18.83 4.35
N SER A 227 10.17 -17.52 4.54
CA SER A 227 11.38 -16.88 5.06
C SER A 227 11.40 -16.96 6.59
N ILE A 228 12.58 -17.09 7.20
CA ILE A 228 12.77 -17.13 8.65
C ILE A 228 13.57 -15.90 9.06
N HIS A 229 12.90 -14.97 9.75
CA HIS A 229 13.52 -13.75 10.26
C HIS A 229 12.64 -13.09 11.34
N ASP A 230 13.28 -12.51 12.35
CA ASP A 230 12.58 -11.74 13.38
C ASP A 230 12.50 -10.28 12.92
N PHE A 231 11.42 -9.93 12.22
CA PHE A 231 11.28 -8.61 11.59
C PHE A 231 10.99 -7.47 12.58
N SER A 232 10.48 -7.81 13.77
CA SER A 232 10.09 -6.85 14.80
C SER A 232 10.51 -7.35 16.19
N PRO A 233 10.99 -6.46 17.07
CA PRO A 233 11.23 -6.81 18.48
C PRO A 233 9.94 -6.90 19.31
N ASP A 234 8.81 -6.44 18.77
CA ASP A 234 7.52 -6.48 19.47
C ASP A 234 6.91 -7.89 19.39
N PRO A 235 6.71 -8.57 20.53
CA PRO A 235 6.24 -9.95 20.57
C PRO A 235 4.81 -10.15 20.05
N ARG A 236 4.07 -9.06 19.80
CA ARG A 236 2.74 -9.12 19.16
C ARG A 236 2.82 -9.49 17.68
N TYR A 237 3.99 -9.39 17.06
CA TYR A 237 4.19 -9.75 15.67
C TYR A 237 5.22 -10.85 15.54
N GLU A 238 4.78 -12.02 15.10
CA GLU A 238 5.59 -13.23 15.03
C GLU A 238 5.92 -13.62 13.59
N GLY A 239 5.56 -12.76 12.63
CA GLY A 239 5.82 -12.93 11.21
C GLY A 239 5.01 -11.98 10.34
N LEU A 240 5.17 -12.14 9.03
CA LEU A 240 4.42 -11.45 7.98
C LEU A 240 3.65 -12.47 7.16
N LEU A 241 2.34 -12.28 6.98
CA LEU A 241 1.54 -13.05 6.06
C LEU A 241 1.66 -12.38 4.69
N GLY A 242 2.42 -13.02 3.81
CA GLY A 242 2.84 -12.44 2.55
C GLY A 242 1.86 -12.66 1.39
N PHE A 243 2.18 -12.02 0.28
CA PHE A 243 1.47 -12.13 -0.99
C PHE A 243 1.43 -13.56 -1.55
N ASP A 244 2.45 -14.37 -1.28
CA ASP A 244 2.44 -15.79 -1.65
C ASP A 244 1.22 -16.53 -1.10
N PHE A 245 0.74 -16.19 0.11
CA PHE A 245 -0.54 -16.66 0.66
C PHE A 245 -1.71 -15.81 0.22
N LEU A 246 -1.64 -14.50 0.46
CA LEU A 246 -2.78 -13.58 0.30
C LEU A 246 -3.27 -13.49 -1.14
N GLY A 247 -2.35 -13.53 -2.12
CA GLY A 247 -2.66 -13.43 -3.54
C GLY A 247 -3.49 -14.60 -4.09
N ARG A 248 -3.68 -15.68 -3.31
CA ARG A 248 -4.56 -16.80 -3.67
C ARG A 248 -6.04 -16.49 -3.49
N PHE A 249 -6.36 -15.37 -2.87
CA PHE A 249 -7.72 -14.99 -2.51
C PHE A 249 -8.02 -13.57 -2.96
N GLN A 250 -9.30 -13.28 -3.15
CA GLN A 250 -9.82 -11.92 -3.08
C GLN A 250 -9.99 -11.58 -1.60
N MET A 251 -9.28 -10.55 -1.12
CA MET A 251 -9.25 -10.18 0.29
C MET A 251 -10.09 -8.92 0.55
N SER A 252 -10.82 -8.89 1.65
CA SER A 252 -11.39 -7.64 2.18
C SER A 252 -11.12 -7.48 3.67
N VAL A 253 -10.90 -6.24 4.12
CA VAL A 253 -10.70 -5.91 5.54
C VAL A 253 -11.70 -4.82 5.95
N ASP A 254 -12.51 -5.14 6.95
CA ASP A 254 -13.39 -4.21 7.64
C ASP A 254 -12.78 -3.90 9.01
N ALA A 255 -12.06 -2.78 9.11
CA ALA A 255 -11.34 -2.41 10.34
C ALA A 255 -12.30 -2.07 11.50
N ALA A 256 -13.49 -1.57 11.20
CA ALA A 256 -14.50 -1.24 12.21
C ALA A 256 -15.10 -2.51 12.83
N LYS A 257 -15.40 -3.52 12.00
CA LYS A 257 -15.86 -4.83 12.48
C LYS A 257 -14.72 -5.74 12.94
N GLN A 258 -13.48 -5.37 12.67
CA GLN A 258 -12.29 -6.18 12.92
C GLN A 258 -12.39 -7.57 12.28
N VAL A 259 -12.78 -7.61 11.01
CA VAL A 259 -12.89 -8.84 10.23
C VAL A 259 -12.14 -8.70 8.92
N MET A 260 -11.41 -9.75 8.56
CA MET A 260 -10.86 -9.96 7.23
C MET A 260 -11.62 -11.10 6.57
N THR A 261 -12.01 -10.94 5.31
CA THR A 261 -12.63 -12.00 4.51
C THR A 261 -11.69 -12.41 3.39
N LEU A 262 -11.51 -13.71 3.20
CA LEU A 262 -10.78 -14.29 2.08
C LEU A 262 -11.75 -15.09 1.22
N ALA A 263 -11.97 -14.66 -0.02
CA ALA A 263 -12.82 -15.36 -1.00
C ALA A 263 -11.97 -15.98 -2.11
N PRO A 264 -12.39 -17.11 -2.70
CA PRO A 264 -11.75 -17.62 -3.92
C PRO A 264 -11.83 -16.59 -5.05
N HIS A 265 -10.84 -16.60 -5.95
CA HIS A 265 -10.97 -15.86 -7.21
C HIS A 265 -12.12 -16.45 -8.04
N GLN A 266 -12.95 -15.59 -8.62
CA GLN A 266 -14.01 -15.97 -9.57
C GLN A 266 -13.47 -16.20 -10.98
#